data_AF-A0A9X5EHX9-F1
#
_entry.id   AF-A0A9X5EHX9-F1
#
_cell.length_a   1.000
_cell.length_b   1.000
_cell.length_c   1.000
_cell.angle_alpha   90.00
_cell.angle_beta   90.00
_cell.angle_gamma   90.00
#
_symmetry.space_group_name_H-M   'P 1'
#
loop_
_entity.id
_entity.type
_entity.pdbx_description
1 polymer ?
#
loop_
_entity_poly.entity_id
_entity_poly.type
_entity_poly.pdbx_seq_one_letter_code
_entity_poly.pdbx_strand_id
1 'polypeptide(L)' 'MNDAGRPFRIFIFYPGMNERVWRVLLPGGAKHLFPTEGRAVEFALASASSATAGRMRRVEVLKETLSGGWMVLARPAAQ' A
#
# COMPACT_ATOMS: atom_id res chain seq x y z
N MET A 1 14.63 -1.23 -21.05
CA MET A 1 14.73 -0.46 -19.79
C MET A 1 14.60 -1.43 -18.64
N ASN A 2 15.65 -1.57 -17.81
CA ASN A 2 15.69 -2.55 -16.71
C ASN A 2 14.82 -2.08 -15.53
N ASP A 3 13.54 -2.44 -15.52
CA ASP A 3 12.65 -2.34 -14.34
C ASP A 3 12.96 -3.37 -13.24
N ALA A 4 14.11 -4.07 -13.35
CA ALA A 4 14.48 -5.16 -12.47
C ALA A 4 14.81 -4.75 -11.02
N GLY A 5 14.94 -3.44 -10.73
CA GLY A 5 15.37 -2.94 -9.43
C GLY A 5 14.38 -2.05 -8.67
N ARG A 6 13.24 -1.65 -9.26
CA ARG A 6 12.30 -0.78 -8.55
C ARG A 6 11.40 -1.61 -7.63
N PRO A 7 11.31 -1.28 -6.33
CA PRO A 7 10.41 -1.97 -5.42
C PRO A 7 8.96 -1.79 -5.90
N PHE A 8 8.17 -2.84 -5.77
CA PHE A 8 6.74 -2.73 -5.98
C PHE A 8 6.15 -1.90 -4.85
N ARG A 9 5.29 -0.94 -5.20
CA ARG A 9 4.67 -0.05 -4.22
C ARG A 9 3.18 -0.27 -4.19
N ILE A 10 2.66 -0.41 -2.98
CA ILE A 10 1.25 -0.32 -2.68
C ILE A 10 1.02 1.04 -2.03
N PHE A 11 0.08 1.80 -2.56
CA PHE A 11 -0.23 3.14 -2.06
C PHE A 11 -1.57 3.14 -1.35
N ILE A 12 -1.62 3.70 -0.16
CA ILE A 12 -2.83 3.98 0.61
C ILE A 12 -3.01 5.49 0.59
N PHE A 13 -4.08 5.97 -0.04
CA PHE A 13 -4.38 7.39 -0.14
C PHE A 13 -5.21 7.84 1.04
N TYR A 14 -4.88 9.03 1.54
CA TYR A 14 -5.66 9.69 2.56
C TYR A 14 -6.99 10.13 1.92
N PRO A 15 -8.14 9.90 2.56
CA PRO A 15 -9.40 10.39 2.04
C PRO A 15 -9.37 11.92 1.96
N GLY A 16 -9.63 12.50 0.78
CA GLY A 16 -9.77 13.95 0.67
C GLY A 16 -10.88 14.47 1.59
N MET A 17 -10.89 15.77 1.91
CA MET A 17 -11.85 16.36 2.88
C MET A 17 -13.33 15.99 2.65
N ASN A 18 -13.73 15.75 1.41
CA ASN A 18 -15.10 15.35 1.03
C ASN A 18 -15.23 13.87 0.66
N GLU A 19 -14.11 13.14 0.57
CA GLU A 19 -14.11 11.70 0.35
C GLU A 19 -14.22 11.00 1.70
N ARG A 20 -15.09 9.99 1.81
CA ARG A 20 -15.22 9.18 3.03
C ARG A 20 -14.54 7.83 2.94
N VAL A 21 -13.76 7.61 1.88
CA VAL A 21 -13.21 6.30 1.54
C VAL A 21 -11.70 6.37 1.38
N TRP A 22 -11.03 5.40 2.00
CA TRP A 22 -9.62 5.14 1.82
C TRP A 22 -9.43 4.37 0.52
N ARG A 23 -8.39 4.72 -0.24
CA ARG A 23 -8.09 4.08 -1.52
C ARG A 23 -6.77 3.34 -1.43
N VAL A 24 -6.75 2.09 -1.86
CA VAL A 24 -5.51 1.32 -2.01
C VAL A 24 -5.25 1.08 -3.49
N LEU A 25 -4.07 1.47 -3.96
CA LEU A 25 -3.58 1.20 -5.31
C LEU A 25 -2.51 0.12 -5.25
N LEU A 26 -2.77 -0.99 -5.93
CA LEU A 26 -1.84 -2.09 -6.07
C LEU A 26 -0.89 -1.88 -7.26
N PRO A 27 0.26 -2.57 -7.29
CA PRO A 27 1.06 -2.73 -8.49
C PRO A 27 0.21 -3.21 -9.67
N GLY A 28 0.38 -2.59 -10.83
CA GLY A 28 -0.44 -2.89 -12.02
C GLY A 28 -1.73 -2.06 -12.12
N GLY A 29 -2.00 -1.18 -11.15
CA GLY A 29 -3.04 -0.15 -11.28
C GLY A 29 -4.41 -0.52 -10.71
N ALA A 30 -4.58 -1.71 -10.14
CA ALA A 30 -5.81 -2.11 -9.49
C ALA A 30 -6.10 -1.24 -8.25
N LYS A 31 -7.34 -0.78 -8.12
CA LYS A 31 -7.80 0.13 -7.05
C LYS A 31 -8.85 -0.56 -6.18
N HIS A 32 -8.70 -0.43 -4.88
CA HIS A 32 -9.63 -0.96 -3.88
C HIS A 32 -10.06 0.16 -2.92
N LEU A 33 -11.33 0.16 -2.52
CA LEU A 33 -11.93 1.18 -1.66
C LEU A 33 -12.25 0.56 -0.30
N PHE A 34 -11.97 1.30 0.77
CA PHE A 34 -12.22 0.88 2.14
C PHE A 34 -12.90 1.99 2.94
N PRO A 35 -13.85 1.66 3.84
CA PRO A 35 -14.54 2.64 4.64
C PRO A 35 -13.67 3.20 5.78
N THR A 36 -12.59 2.53 6.15
CA THR A 36 -11.73 2.93 7.28
C THR A 36 -10.25 2.74 6.95
N GLU A 37 -9.41 3.50 7.65
CA GLU A 37 -7.95 3.41 7.54
C GLU A 37 -7.46 2.00 7.87
N GLY A 38 -7.92 1.44 8.99
CA GLY A 38 -7.49 0.12 9.46
C GLY A 38 -7.72 -0.98 8.42
N ARG A 39 -8.87 -0.96 7.73
CA ARG A 39 -9.18 -1.94 6.66
C ARG A 39 -8.30 -1.75 5.43
N ALA A 40 -8.01 -0.50 5.05
CA ALA A 40 -7.09 -0.22 3.95
C ALA A 40 -5.66 -0.69 4.27
N VAL A 41 -5.19 -0.43 5.48
CA VAL A 41 -3.87 -0.86 5.96
C VAL A 41 -3.78 -2.38 6.04
N GLU A 42 -4.76 -3.04 6.63
CA GLU A 42 -4.86 -4.51 6.73
C GLU A 42 -4.76 -5.14 5.34
N PHE A 43 -5.58 -4.67 4.38
CA PHE A 43 -5.57 -5.15 3.01
C PHE A 43 -4.23 -4.92 2.29
N ALA A 44 -3.64 -3.73 2.46
CA ALA A 44 -2.36 -3.39 1.83
C ALA A 44 -1.20 -4.27 2.34
N LEU A 45 -1.14 -4.49 3.66
CA LEU A 45 -0.14 -5.36 4.27
C LEU A 45 -0.33 -6.83 3.87
N ALA A 46 -1.58 -7.32 3.84
CA ALA A 46 -1.88 -8.67 3.35
C ALA A 46 -1.45 -8.84 1.87
N SER A 47 -1.79 -7.87 1.02
CA SER A 47 -1.39 -7.85 -0.39
C SER A 47 0.12 -7.83 -0.57
N ALA A 48 0.84 -7.05 0.26
CA ALA A 48 2.30 -7.02 0.25
C ALA A 48 2.92 -8.37 0.64
N SER A 49 2.32 -9.07 1.61
CA SER A 49 2.75 -10.40 2.05
C SER A 49 2.52 -11.46 0.96
N SER A 50 1.33 -11.48 0.35
CA SER A 50 1.02 -12.39 -0.76
C SER A 50 1.92 -12.17 -1.98
N ALA A 51 2.23 -10.91 -2.31
CA ALA A 51 3.12 -10.59 -3.43
C ALA A 51 4.57 -11.07 -3.19
N THR A 52 5.05 -11.08 -1.94
CA THR A 52 6.38 -11.61 -1.60
C THR A 52 6.44 -13.13 -1.51
N ALA A 53 5.33 -13.81 -1.21
CA ALA A 53 5.30 -15.25 -1.01
C ALA A 53 5.68 -16.07 -2.27
N GLY A 54 5.63 -15.47 -3.46
CA GLY A 54 6.02 -16.12 -4.72
C GLY A 54 7.19 -15.47 -5.49
N ARG A 55 7.69 -14.31 -5.04
CA ARG A 55 8.76 -13.56 -5.74
C ARG A 55 9.64 -12.80 -4.74
N MET A 56 10.96 -12.90 -4.90
CA MET A 56 12.00 -12.21 -4.11
C MET A 56 12.04 -10.67 -4.29
N ARG A 57 10.92 -10.03 -4.66
CA ARG A 57 10.88 -8.57 -4.89
C ARG A 57 10.38 -7.85 -3.65
N ARG A 58 11.14 -6.85 -3.22
CA ARG A 58 10.79 -5.95 -2.12
C ARG A 58 9.49 -5.20 -2.48
N VAL A 59 8.48 -5.32 -1.60
CA VAL A 59 7.23 -4.56 -1.69
C VAL A 59 7.22 -3.53 -0.56
N GLU A 60 7.01 -2.27 -0.92
CA GLU A 60 6.85 -1.15 0.01
C GLU A 60 5.37 -0.77 0.10
N VAL A 61 4.88 -0.56 1.31
CA VAL A 61 3.54 0.00 1.54
C VAL A 61 3.70 1.45 1.97
N LEU A 62 3.11 2.36 1.20
CA LEU A 62 3.18 3.80 1.41
C LEU A 62 1.79 4.32 1.76
N LYS A 63 1.66 5.01 2.88
CA LYS A 63 0.43 5.68 3.29
C LYS A 63 0.60 7.19 3.18
N GLU A 64 -0.34 7.82 2.49
CA GLU A 64 -0.42 9.27 2.42
C GLU A 64 -0.82 9.85 3.78
N THR A 65 -0.18 10.95 4.18
CA THR A 65 -0.50 11.70 5.38
C THR A 65 -1.52 12.80 5.07
N LEU A 66 -2.19 13.33 6.09
CA LEU A 66 -3.10 14.48 5.93
C LEU A 66 -2.41 15.69 5.26
N SER A 67 -1.09 15.84 5.44
CA SER A 67 -0.28 16.90 4.81
C SER A 67 0.10 16.62 3.35
N GLY A 68 -0.33 15.49 2.75
CA GLY A 68 0.04 15.08 1.39
C GLY A 68 1.42 14.44 1.26
N GLY A 69 2.08 14.13 2.39
CA GLY A 69 3.34 13.40 2.42
C GLY A 69 3.14 11.89 2.37
N TRP A 70 4.22 11.12 2.25
CA TRP A 70 4.19 9.66 2.25
C TRP A 70 4.93 9.07 3.44
N MET A 71 4.29 8.14 4.13
CA MET A 71 4.86 7.37 5.24
C MET A 71 5.02 5.91 4.82
N VAL A 72 6.20 5.34 5.03
CA VAL A 72 6.43 3.90 4.85
C VAL A 72 5.80 3.15 6.01
N LEU A 73 4.89 2.24 5.72
CA LEU A 73 4.36 1.31 6.72
C LEU A 73 5.29 0.11 6.79
N ALA A 74 5.94 -0.06 7.94
CA ALA A 74 6.71 -1.25 8.22
C ALA A 74 5.77 -2.45 8.30
N ARG A 75 6.17 -3.58 7.71
CA ARG A 75 5.55 -4.85 8.07
C ARG A 75 5.84 -5.09 9.56
N PRO A 76 4.87 -5.58 10.35
CA PRO A 76 5.23 -6.17 11.63
C PRO A 76 6.29 -7.25 11.33
N ALA A 77 7.42 -7.19 12.03
CA ALA A 77 8.35 -8.32 12.01
C ALA A 77 7.55 -9.54 12.46
N ALA A 78 7.51 -10.59 11.63
CA ALA A 78 6.99 -11.87 12.09
C ALA A 78 7.81 -12.27 13.33
N GLN A 79 7.14 -12.31 14.49
CA GLN A 79 7.68 -12.95 15.68
C GLN A 79 7.61 -14.46 15.52
#